data_AF-A0A373CX46-F1
#
_entry.id   AF-A0A373CX46-F1
#
_cell.length_a   1.000
_cell.length_b   1.000
_cell.length_c   1.000
_cell.angle_alpha   90.00
_cell.angle_beta   90.00
_cell.angle_gamma   90.00
#
_symmetry.space_group_name_H-M   'P 1'
#
loop_
_entity.id
_entity.type
_entity.pdbx_description
1 polymer ?
#
loop_
_entity_poly.entity_id
_entity_poly.type
_entity_poly.pdbx_seq_one_letter_code
_entity_poly.pdbx_strand_id
1 'polypeptide(L)'
;MNRKKVAKWLAAAGSLAVLTSCRGELVPYAAERTAEFLTAEPVILRDREAGRRFLMETVSAAEREGRQEIVVTGKDSSFDTLVIAQMFPGVVNISKLDLGTRNVNGETVTDCRIGFEWRGRAPDSGENTVPGTGDKFGEKEDRAAWRTGDVVSREIAGKICRFRCIDDDYQDGRGSYGKRALFLAENVIRSDVDSTYEERILLPFGENNNYKKSRVREWLGEQAETAVPDASFVYTGALTAFTGKTVDGDFADSRLDGLESHLLPYQECRDRFFLLSLEEAYRYRDEIWNPEGKGSPYSRGFWLRTPAYEVDERGSFVYGNREYVVDLENGCFRQADVSDVGIGICPAFCLPQA
;
A
#
# COMPACT_ATOMS: atom_id res chain seq x y z
N MET A 1 -23.02 -41.15 5.12
CA MET A 1 -22.72 -42.33 4.26
C MET A 1 -22.04 -41.84 2.99
N ASN A 2 -20.88 -42.42 2.67
CA ASN A 2 -20.02 -42.23 1.49
C ASN A 2 -19.21 -40.93 1.28
N ARG A 3 -17.95 -41.02 1.73
CA ARG A 3 -16.75 -40.42 1.11
C ARG A 3 -16.55 -41.00 -0.31
N LYS A 4 -16.21 -40.14 -1.28
CA LYS A 4 -15.42 -40.49 -2.48
C LYS A 4 -14.34 -39.40 -2.60
N LYS A 5 -13.12 -39.65 -2.09
CA LYS A 5 -11.94 -40.14 -2.85
C LYS A 5 -11.80 -39.50 -4.23
N VAL A 6 -10.77 -38.67 -4.43
CA VAL A 6 -9.67 -38.94 -5.38
C VAL A 6 -8.39 -38.24 -4.87
N ALA A 7 -7.36 -39.05 -4.65
CA ALA A 7 -5.95 -38.66 -4.57
C ALA A 7 -5.24 -39.15 -5.84
N LYS A 8 -4.03 -38.60 -6.10
CA LYS A 8 -3.01 -38.93 -7.13
C LYS A 8 -2.96 -37.91 -8.30
N TRP A 9 -1.80 -37.41 -8.75
CA TRP A 9 -0.49 -38.08 -8.90
C TRP A 9 0.74 -37.21 -8.59
N LEU A 10 1.81 -37.90 -8.21
CA LEU A 10 3.18 -37.44 -7.97
C LEU A 10 4.09 -37.83 -9.16
N ALA A 11 5.13 -36.99 -9.34
CA ALA A 11 6.51 -37.29 -9.75
C ALA A 11 6.89 -37.41 -11.24
N ALA A 12 7.81 -36.51 -11.64
CA ALA A 12 9.20 -36.75 -12.10
C ALA A 12 9.65 -35.54 -12.95
N ALA A 13 10.87 -35.00 -12.95
CA ALA A 13 12.10 -35.08 -12.17
C ALA A 13 12.95 -33.88 -12.65
N GLY A 14 13.80 -33.28 -11.80
CA GLY A 14 14.85 -32.35 -12.25
C GLY A 14 15.01 -31.12 -11.38
N SER A 15 15.79 -31.25 -10.31
CA SER A 15 16.62 -30.23 -9.66
C SER A 15 16.21 -28.75 -9.78
N LEU A 16 15.60 -28.19 -8.73
CA LEU A 16 15.86 -26.81 -8.30
C LEU A 16 15.38 -26.60 -6.86
N ALA A 17 16.21 -25.96 -6.04
CA ALA A 17 15.83 -25.52 -4.71
C ALA A 17 14.65 -24.54 -4.80
N VAL A 18 13.54 -24.86 -4.14
CA VAL A 18 12.36 -23.97 -4.07
C VAL A 18 12.07 -23.66 -2.61
N LEU A 19 12.19 -22.37 -2.29
CA LEU A 19 11.59 -21.70 -1.15
C LEU A 19 10.08 -21.96 -1.15
N THR A 20 9.60 -22.83 -0.26
CA THR A 20 8.16 -23.03 -0.07
C THR A 20 7.63 -22.11 1.02
N SER A 21 6.87 -21.12 0.54
CA SER A 21 5.74 -20.40 1.15
C SER A 21 5.30 -20.82 2.57
N CYS A 22 5.34 -19.89 3.52
CA CYS A 22 4.49 -19.95 4.70
C CYS A 22 3.03 -19.67 4.30
N ARG A 23 2.11 -20.59 4.59
CA ARG A 23 0.65 -20.37 4.59
C ARG A 23 0.16 -20.39 6.04
N GLY A 24 -0.73 -19.47 6.41
CA GLY A 24 -1.48 -19.51 7.67
C GLY A 24 -2.94 -19.16 7.43
N GLU A 25 -3.86 -19.89 8.07
CA GLU A 25 -5.31 -19.62 8.09
C GLU A 25 -5.73 -19.07 9.47
N LEU A 26 -6.71 -18.15 9.46
CA LEU A 26 -7.35 -17.59 10.65
C LEU A 26 -8.50 -18.46 11.15
N VAL A 27 -8.67 -18.56 12.47
CA VAL A 27 -9.80 -19.24 13.12
C VAL A 27 -10.46 -18.27 14.13
N PRO A 28 -11.73 -17.84 13.92
CA PRO A 28 -12.51 -17.14 14.94
C PRO A 28 -13.15 -18.11 15.95
N TYR A 29 -13.37 -17.65 17.18
CA TYR A 29 -13.89 -18.47 18.29
C TYR A 29 -15.41 -18.48 18.35
N ALA A 30 -16.03 -19.67 18.37
CA ALA A 30 -17.16 -19.97 19.26
C ALA A 30 -17.45 -21.48 19.34
N ALA A 31 -17.45 -22.00 20.56
CA ALA A 31 -18.05 -23.25 21.02
C ALA A 31 -17.42 -24.60 20.57
N GLU A 32 -17.13 -25.42 21.59
CA GLU A 32 -16.76 -26.83 21.55
C GLU A 32 -15.39 -27.21 20.98
N ARG A 33 -14.45 -27.37 21.92
CA ARG A 33 -13.26 -28.23 21.76
C ARG A 33 -13.68 -29.61 21.24
N THR A 34 -13.32 -29.93 20.00
CA THR A 34 -13.21 -31.32 19.55
C THR A 34 -11.73 -31.64 19.29
N ALA A 35 -11.33 -32.83 19.70
CA ALA A 35 -9.95 -33.28 19.88
C ALA A 35 -9.13 -33.46 18.57
N GLU A 36 -9.51 -32.79 17.48
CA GLU A 36 -8.85 -32.91 16.17
C GLU A 36 -7.80 -31.79 15.92
N PHE A 37 -7.74 -30.76 16.76
CA PHE A 37 -6.80 -29.62 16.64
C PHE A 37 -5.34 -29.94 17.02
N LEU A 38 -5.03 -31.16 17.47
CA LEU A 38 -3.66 -31.57 17.82
C LEU A 38 -2.81 -32.00 16.60
N THR A 39 -3.29 -31.75 15.38
CA THR A 39 -2.64 -32.24 14.15
C THR A 39 -2.11 -31.14 13.21
N ALA A 40 -2.31 -29.85 13.53
CA ALA A 40 -1.74 -28.75 12.76
C ALA A 40 -0.30 -28.47 13.20
N GLU A 41 0.63 -28.37 12.24
CA GLU A 41 2.03 -28.03 12.52
C GLU A 41 2.10 -26.64 13.19
N PRO A 42 2.67 -26.52 14.40
CA PRO A 42 2.79 -25.22 15.06
C PRO A 42 3.74 -24.34 14.26
N VAL A 43 3.30 -23.12 13.94
CA VAL A 43 4.16 -22.11 13.32
C VAL A 43 5.23 -21.71 14.33
N ILE A 44 6.48 -22.09 14.06
CA ILE A 44 7.63 -21.71 14.88
C ILE A 44 8.20 -20.40 14.35
N LEU A 45 7.98 -19.32 15.09
CA LEU A 45 8.53 -18.00 14.77
C LEU A 45 10.01 -17.97 15.19
N ARG A 46 10.90 -17.91 14.20
CA ARG A 46 12.34 -18.08 14.40
C ARG A 46 13.08 -16.77 14.65
N ASP A 47 12.51 -15.65 14.23
CA ASP A 47 13.10 -14.31 14.34
C ASP A 47 12.01 -13.22 14.53
N ARG A 48 12.47 -12.00 14.81
CA ARG A 48 11.62 -10.84 15.09
C ARG A 48 10.81 -10.36 13.89
N GLU A 49 11.32 -10.53 12.66
CA GLU A 49 10.65 -10.09 11.44
C GLU A 49 9.49 -11.03 11.10
N ALA A 50 9.72 -12.33 11.18
CA ALA A 50 8.70 -13.36 11.07
C ALA A 50 7.61 -13.18 12.14
N GLY A 51 8.01 -12.92 13.40
CA GLY A 51 7.07 -12.63 14.48
C GLY A 51 6.22 -11.38 14.22
N ARG A 52 6.85 -10.30 13.74
CA ARG A 52 6.15 -9.05 13.43
C ARG A 52 5.19 -9.19 12.25
N ARG A 53 5.58 -9.88 11.18
CA ARG A 53 4.71 -10.17 10.03
C ARG A 53 3.51 -11.01 10.44
N PHE A 54 3.74 -12.06 11.21
CA PHE A 54 2.66 -12.90 11.75
C PHE A 54 1.67 -12.09 12.59
N LEU A 55 2.17 -11.24 13.49
CA LEU A 55 1.31 -10.35 14.29
C LEU A 55 0.56 -9.35 13.42
N MET A 56 1.18 -8.81 12.37
CA MET A 56 0.54 -7.88 11.44
C MET A 56 -0.61 -8.55 10.68
N GLU A 57 -0.37 -9.71 10.07
CA GLU A 57 -1.40 -10.45 9.32
C GLU A 57 -2.54 -10.91 10.26
N THR A 58 -2.19 -11.48 11.41
CA THR A 58 -3.17 -12.08 12.33
C THR A 58 -4.01 -11.02 13.05
N VAL A 59 -3.40 -9.95 13.57
CA VAL A 59 -4.14 -8.89 14.29
C VAL A 59 -5.00 -8.09 13.33
N SER A 60 -4.55 -7.84 12.09
CA SER A 60 -5.33 -7.10 11.09
C SER A 60 -6.62 -7.83 10.70
N ALA A 61 -6.58 -9.17 10.66
CA ALA A 61 -7.72 -9.99 10.28
C ALA A 61 -8.61 -10.42 11.47
N ALA A 62 -8.22 -10.08 12.70
CA ALA A 62 -9.01 -10.36 13.88
C ALA A 62 -10.26 -9.47 13.95
N GLU A 63 -11.37 -10.05 14.44
CA GLU A 63 -12.61 -9.31 14.61
C GLU A 63 -12.43 -8.11 15.55
N ARG A 64 -13.17 -7.03 15.25
CA ARG A 64 -13.08 -5.78 16.01
C ARG A 64 -14.01 -5.73 17.23
N GLU A 65 -14.74 -6.81 17.47
CA GLU A 65 -15.63 -6.96 18.62
C GLU A 65 -15.01 -7.91 19.65
N GLY A 66 -15.11 -7.53 20.92
CA GLY A 66 -14.65 -8.35 22.03
C GLY A 66 -13.13 -8.57 22.12
N ARG A 67 -12.75 -9.50 23.00
CA ARG A 67 -11.36 -9.88 23.27
C ARG A 67 -10.92 -10.99 22.33
N GLN A 68 -9.82 -10.74 21.65
CA GLN A 68 -9.18 -11.65 20.71
C GLN A 68 -8.00 -12.35 21.42
N GLU A 69 -7.81 -13.64 21.18
CA GLU A 69 -6.69 -14.41 21.72
C GLU A 69 -6.00 -15.20 20.61
N ILE A 70 -4.68 -15.07 20.51
CA ILE A 70 -3.85 -15.81 19.56
C ILE A 70 -2.80 -16.62 20.33
N VAL A 71 -2.53 -17.84 19.87
CA VAL A 71 -1.47 -18.70 20.43
C VAL A 71 -0.32 -18.75 19.45
N VAL A 72 0.89 -18.51 19.95
CA VAL A 72 2.11 -18.42 19.15
C VAL A 72 3.23 -19.23 19.79
N THR A 73 4.04 -19.88 18.96
CA THR A 73 5.24 -20.61 19.39
C THR A 73 6.48 -19.96 18.79
N GLY A 74 7.48 -19.65 19.59
CA GLY A 74 8.69 -18.99 19.10
C GLY A 74 9.71 -18.75 20.21
N LYS A 75 10.83 -18.10 19.88
CA LYS A 75 11.87 -17.78 20.87
C LYS A 75 11.46 -16.55 21.67
N ASP A 76 11.86 -16.42 22.94
CA ASP A 76 11.40 -15.30 23.80
C ASP A 76 11.65 -13.90 23.19
N SER A 77 12.69 -13.75 22.35
CA SER A 77 13.01 -12.50 21.65
C SER A 77 12.18 -12.21 20.40
N SER A 78 11.39 -13.17 19.89
CA SER A 78 10.53 -13.01 18.71
C SER A 78 9.14 -12.43 19.03
N PHE A 79 8.82 -12.27 20.32
CA PHE A 79 7.49 -11.83 20.78
C PHE A 79 7.56 -10.51 21.53
N ASP A 80 7.49 -9.42 20.78
CA ASP A 80 7.27 -8.10 21.37
C ASP A 80 5.81 -7.67 21.18
N THR A 81 5.01 -7.79 22.25
CA THR A 81 3.61 -7.36 22.22
C THR A 81 3.45 -5.84 22.16
N LEU A 82 4.49 -5.05 22.48
CA LEU A 82 4.47 -3.60 22.28
C LEU A 82 4.36 -3.25 20.79
N VAL A 83 4.89 -4.12 19.92
CA VAL A 83 4.77 -3.96 18.46
C VAL A 83 3.31 -4.00 18.02
N ILE A 84 2.42 -4.71 18.73
CA ILE A 84 0.98 -4.72 18.43
C ILE A 84 0.39 -3.32 18.67
N ALA A 85 0.70 -2.67 19.79
CA ALA A 85 0.24 -1.31 20.07
C ALA A 85 0.79 -0.29 19.07
N GLN A 86 2.03 -0.48 18.62
CA GLN A 86 2.67 0.38 17.63
C GLN A 86 2.08 0.21 16.22
N MET A 87 1.81 -1.03 15.81
CA MET A 87 1.24 -1.34 14.49
C MET A 87 -0.27 -1.01 14.43
N PHE A 88 -0.96 -1.17 15.57
CA PHE A 88 -2.40 -0.99 15.67
C PHE A 88 -2.74 -0.06 16.85
N PRO A 89 -2.73 1.27 16.64
CA PRO A 89 -3.03 2.24 17.69
C PRO A 89 -4.45 2.10 18.28
N GLY A 90 -5.36 1.46 17.54
CA GLY A 90 -6.71 1.12 17.98
C GLY A 90 -6.79 -0.12 18.87
N VAL A 91 -5.69 -0.85 19.08
CA VAL A 91 -5.64 -2.04 19.93
C VAL A 91 -5.25 -1.66 21.36
N VAL A 92 -6.00 -2.20 22.31
CA VAL A 92 -5.86 -2.00 23.77
C VAL A 92 -5.94 -3.34 24.50
N ASN A 93 -5.74 -3.31 25.82
CA ASN A 93 -5.81 -4.48 26.69
C ASN A 93 -4.93 -5.65 26.21
N ILE A 94 -3.76 -5.31 25.65
CA ILE A 94 -2.78 -6.27 25.17
C ILE A 94 -2.15 -6.98 26.37
N SER A 95 -2.16 -8.30 26.33
CA SER A 95 -1.63 -9.17 27.38
C SER A 95 -0.88 -10.34 26.75
N LYS A 96 0.14 -10.83 27.45
CA LYS A 96 0.90 -12.03 27.09
C LYS A 96 0.86 -12.99 28.26
N LEU A 97 0.58 -14.26 28.00
CA LEU A 97 0.64 -15.35 28.97
C LEU A 97 1.53 -16.46 28.42
N ASP A 98 2.63 -16.77 29.10
CA ASP A 98 3.49 -17.89 28.74
C ASP A 98 2.79 -19.21 29.14
N LEU A 99 2.60 -20.10 28.17
CA LEU A 99 1.90 -21.37 28.32
C LEU A 99 2.86 -22.54 28.61
N GLY A 100 4.16 -22.33 28.47
CA GLY A 100 5.21 -23.31 28.76
C GLY A 100 6.33 -23.29 27.71
N THR A 101 7.43 -23.96 28.04
CA THR A 101 8.59 -24.11 27.14
C THR A 101 8.77 -25.55 26.70
N ARG A 102 9.21 -25.76 25.46
CA ARG A 102 9.57 -27.08 24.93
C ARG A 102 10.82 -27.01 24.07
N ASN A 103 11.55 -28.11 24.01
CA ASN A 103 12.69 -28.26 23.11
C ASN A 103 12.22 -28.81 21.76
N VAL A 104 12.51 -28.09 20.68
CA VAL A 104 12.25 -28.52 19.30
C VAL A 104 13.56 -28.40 18.53
N ASN A 105 14.04 -29.51 17.96
CA ASN A 105 15.28 -29.55 17.16
C ASN A 105 16.52 -28.95 17.85
N GLY A 106 16.64 -29.12 19.18
CA GLY A 106 17.75 -28.58 19.97
C GLY A 106 17.61 -27.11 20.36
N GLU A 107 16.48 -26.48 20.04
CA GLU A 107 16.17 -25.10 20.40
C GLU A 107 15.01 -25.04 21.40
N THR A 108 15.19 -24.26 22.47
CA THR A 108 14.10 -23.96 23.42
C THR A 108 13.14 -22.95 22.78
N VAL A 109 11.87 -23.33 22.66
CA VAL A 109 10.79 -22.45 22.21
C VAL A 109 9.75 -22.30 23.30
N THR A 110 9.11 -21.14 23.35
CA THR A 110 8.06 -20.79 24.31
C THR A 110 6.73 -20.69 23.59
N ASP A 111 5.72 -21.39 24.10
CA ASP A 111 4.33 -21.19 23.69
C ASP A 111 3.77 -20.00 24.47
N CYS A 112 3.24 -19.01 23.78
CA CYS A 112 2.64 -17.82 24.39
C CYS A 112 1.21 -17.66 23.89
N ARG A 113 0.32 -17.20 24.76
CA ARG A 113 -0.99 -16.68 24.39
C ARG A 113 -0.95 -15.16 24.46
N ILE A 114 -1.32 -14.50 23.38
CA ILE A 114 -1.43 -13.04 23.32
C ILE A 114 -2.91 -12.70 23.24
N GLY A 115 -3.40 -11.94 24.21
CA GLY A 115 -4.77 -11.42 24.22
C GLY A 115 -4.79 -9.94 23.91
N PHE A 116 -5.73 -9.45 23.11
CA PHE A 116 -5.89 -8.04 22.79
C PHE A 116 -7.35 -7.68 22.48
N GLU A 117 -7.70 -6.41 22.57
CA GLU A 117 -9.03 -5.89 22.27
C GLU A 117 -8.91 -4.67 21.34
N TRP A 118 -9.84 -4.49 20.43
CA TRP A 118 -9.97 -3.22 19.74
C TRP A 118 -10.68 -2.22 20.64
N ARG A 119 -10.22 -0.96 20.70
CA ARG A 119 -10.97 0.09 21.39
C ARG A 119 -12.35 0.13 20.79
N GLY A 120 -13.36 -0.19 21.60
CA GLY A 120 -14.75 0.10 21.28
C GLY A 120 -14.84 1.55 20.83
N ARG A 121 -15.55 1.78 19.74
CA ARG A 121 -15.73 3.10 19.12
C ARG A 121 -16.09 4.12 20.22
N ALA A 122 -15.15 5.00 20.56
CA ALA A 122 -15.52 6.24 21.21
C ALA A 122 -16.38 6.99 20.18
N PRO A 123 -17.56 7.53 20.55
CA PRO A 123 -18.31 8.38 19.63
C PRO A 123 -17.36 9.46 19.15
N ASP A 124 -17.31 9.64 17.83
CA ASP A 124 -16.37 10.53 17.16
C ASP A 124 -16.40 11.90 17.85
N SER A 125 -15.31 12.24 18.55
CA SER A 125 -15.18 13.55 19.17
C SER A 125 -15.00 14.57 18.07
N GLY A 126 -16.10 15.21 17.69
CA GLY A 126 -16.09 16.41 16.86
C GLY A 126 -15.70 16.14 15.42
N GLU A 127 -16.66 15.66 14.64
CA GLU A 127 -16.99 16.37 13.41
C GLU A 127 -16.95 17.87 13.75
N ASN A 128 -15.89 18.59 13.35
CA ASN A 128 -15.95 20.04 13.35
C ASN A 128 -16.94 20.40 12.25
N THR A 129 -18.22 20.35 12.60
CA THR A 129 -19.23 21.18 11.99
C THR A 129 -18.71 22.60 12.16
N VAL A 130 -18.18 23.17 11.09
CA VAL A 130 -18.03 24.61 10.98
C VAL A 130 -19.44 25.16 11.21
N PRO A 131 -19.69 25.98 12.25
CA PRO A 131 -21.02 26.50 12.49
C PRO A 131 -21.33 27.47 11.35
N GLY A 132 -22.21 27.05 10.43
CA GLY A 132 -22.64 27.89 9.31
C GLY A 132 -22.23 27.44 7.92
N THR A 133 -22.31 26.15 7.61
CA THR A 133 -22.70 25.69 6.27
C THR A 133 -23.45 24.39 6.47
N GLY A 134 -24.77 24.42 6.28
CA GLY A 134 -25.59 23.22 6.41
C GLY A 134 -25.10 22.14 5.46
N ASP A 135 -25.13 20.89 5.94
CA ASP A 135 -25.04 19.70 5.10
C ASP A 135 -25.97 19.86 3.91
N LYS A 136 -25.38 20.10 2.75
CA LYS A 136 -26.03 20.03 1.45
C LYS A 136 -25.56 18.79 0.71
N PHE A 137 -25.53 17.64 1.37
CA PHE A 137 -25.41 16.37 0.67
C PHE A 137 -26.39 15.39 1.33
N GLY A 138 -27.18 14.75 0.46
CA GLY A 138 -28.41 14.04 0.80
C GLY A 138 -28.21 12.82 1.68
N GLU A 139 -29.34 12.18 1.98
CA GLU A 139 -29.42 10.98 2.80
C GLU A 139 -28.51 9.85 2.27
N LYS A 140 -28.32 8.83 3.10
CA LYS A 140 -27.49 7.62 2.89
C LYS A 140 -27.68 6.90 1.53
N GLU A 141 -28.72 7.24 0.77
CA GLU A 141 -29.04 6.76 -0.57
C GLU A 141 -28.22 7.43 -1.71
N ASP A 142 -27.49 8.53 -1.45
CA ASP A 142 -26.72 9.28 -2.47
C ASP A 142 -25.23 8.86 -2.59
N ARG A 143 -24.78 7.79 -1.91
CA ARG A 143 -23.41 7.30 -2.12
C ARG A 143 -23.33 6.68 -3.52
N ALA A 144 -22.56 7.33 -4.40
CA ALA A 144 -22.33 6.84 -5.76
C ALA A 144 -21.72 5.42 -5.72
N ALA A 145 -22.35 4.50 -6.47
CA ALA A 145 -21.79 3.20 -6.78
C ALA A 145 -20.89 3.35 -8.03
N TRP A 146 -19.64 3.75 -7.80
CA TRP A 146 -18.65 3.91 -8.85
C TRP A 146 -18.32 2.57 -9.49
N ARG A 147 -18.05 2.60 -10.79
CA ARG A 147 -17.59 1.46 -11.58
C ARG A 147 -16.32 1.80 -12.33
N THR A 148 -15.49 0.80 -12.59
CA THR A 148 -14.36 0.95 -13.51
C THR A 148 -14.86 1.53 -14.85
N GLY A 149 -14.18 2.57 -15.33
CA GLY A 149 -14.54 3.31 -16.53
C GLY A 149 -15.35 4.59 -16.29
N ASP A 150 -15.91 4.80 -15.10
CA ASP A 150 -16.57 6.07 -14.76
C ASP A 150 -15.56 7.22 -14.83
N VAL A 151 -15.99 8.39 -15.31
CA VAL A 151 -15.12 9.55 -15.49
C VAL A 151 -15.65 10.74 -14.70
N VAL A 152 -14.74 11.43 -14.00
CA VAL A 152 -15.01 12.71 -13.34
C VAL A 152 -14.03 13.76 -13.84
N SER A 153 -14.48 15.01 -13.91
CA SER A 153 -13.62 16.16 -14.27
C SER A 153 -13.32 16.98 -13.03
N ARG A 154 -12.06 17.41 -12.88
CA ARG A 154 -11.59 18.30 -11.81
C ARG A 154 -10.78 19.44 -12.40
N GLU A 155 -10.84 20.61 -11.77
CA GLU A 155 -9.99 21.74 -12.12
C GLU A 155 -8.70 21.67 -11.30
N ILE A 156 -7.55 21.69 -11.97
CA ILE A 156 -6.23 21.62 -11.37
C ILE A 156 -5.40 22.74 -11.98
N ALA A 157 -4.87 23.65 -11.15
CA ALA A 157 -4.11 24.82 -11.60
C ALA A 157 -4.79 25.57 -12.77
N GLY A 158 -6.11 25.79 -12.68
CA GLY A 158 -6.89 26.49 -13.69
C GLY A 158 -7.20 25.70 -14.97
N LYS A 159 -6.88 24.40 -15.01
CA LYS A 159 -7.09 23.52 -16.17
C LYS A 159 -8.03 22.38 -15.81
N ILE A 160 -8.97 22.06 -16.69
CA ILE A 160 -9.84 20.90 -16.50
C ILE A 160 -9.08 19.63 -16.86
N CYS A 161 -8.93 18.74 -15.89
CA CYS A 161 -8.36 17.40 -16.05
C CYS A 161 -9.45 16.34 -15.85
N ARG A 162 -9.40 15.29 -16.65
CA ARG A 162 -10.32 14.15 -16.56
C ARG A 162 -9.66 13.02 -15.77
N PHE A 163 -10.46 12.34 -14.97
CA PHE A 163 -10.03 11.23 -14.14
C PHE A 163 -10.95 10.04 -14.36
N ARG A 164 -10.38 8.88 -14.65
CA ARG A 164 -11.10 7.64 -14.86
C ARG A 164 -10.98 6.74 -13.65
N CYS A 165 -12.09 6.13 -13.24
CA CYS A 165 -12.12 5.06 -12.27
C CYS A 165 -11.41 3.83 -12.87
N ILE A 166 -10.31 3.41 -12.26
CA ILE A 166 -9.53 2.24 -12.72
C ILE A 166 -9.65 1.04 -11.77
N ASP A 167 -10.19 1.27 -10.57
CA ASP A 167 -10.44 0.23 -9.56
C ASP A 167 -11.61 0.71 -8.67
N ASP A 168 -12.73 0.00 -8.68
CA ASP A 168 -13.92 0.35 -7.89
C ASP A 168 -13.95 -0.27 -6.47
N ASP A 169 -12.92 -1.04 -6.11
CA ASP A 169 -12.68 -1.62 -4.78
C ASP A 169 -11.20 -1.47 -4.36
N TYR A 170 -10.72 -0.23 -4.43
CA TYR A 170 -9.31 0.07 -4.23
C TYR A 170 -8.81 -0.24 -2.83
N GLN A 171 -7.74 -1.03 -2.79
CA GLN A 171 -7.00 -1.37 -1.58
C GLN A 171 -5.65 -0.64 -1.56
N ASP A 172 -5.47 0.21 -0.54
CA ASP A 172 -4.18 0.85 -0.30
C ASP A 172 -3.11 -0.15 0.16
N GLY A 173 -1.84 0.27 0.15
CA GLY A 173 -0.71 -0.60 0.50
C GLY A 173 -0.74 -1.19 1.92
N ARG A 174 -1.65 -0.74 2.80
CA ARG A 174 -1.87 -1.30 4.14
C ARG A 174 -2.95 -2.40 4.17
N GLY A 175 -3.56 -2.72 3.03
CA GLY A 175 -4.70 -3.65 2.98
C GLY A 175 -5.90 -3.12 3.77
N SER A 176 -5.99 -1.81 3.99
CA SER A 176 -7.14 -1.21 4.67
C SER A 176 -8.32 -1.20 3.72
N TYR A 177 -9.13 -2.26 3.77
CA TYR A 177 -10.43 -2.32 3.12
C TYR A 177 -11.25 -1.11 3.51
N GLY A 178 -11.51 -0.25 2.54
CA GLY A 178 -12.52 0.77 2.64
C GLY A 178 -13.13 0.82 1.28
N LYS A 179 -14.44 0.57 1.20
CA LYS A 179 -15.23 0.76 0.00
C LYS A 179 -14.84 2.11 -0.61
N ARG A 180 -13.97 2.12 -1.62
CA ARG A 180 -13.51 3.34 -2.28
C ARG A 180 -13.07 3.01 -3.70
N ALA A 181 -13.34 3.92 -4.61
CA ALA A 181 -12.94 3.79 -6.01
C ALA A 181 -11.72 4.67 -6.28
N LEU A 182 -10.70 4.12 -6.94
CA LEU A 182 -9.49 4.81 -7.40
C LEU A 182 -9.72 5.47 -8.75
N PHE A 183 -9.52 6.78 -8.79
CA PHE A 183 -9.57 7.59 -9.98
C PHE A 183 -8.15 8.03 -10.36
N LEU A 184 -7.73 7.75 -11.60
CA LEU A 184 -6.43 8.12 -12.15
C LEU A 184 -6.62 9.17 -13.25
N ALA A 185 -5.73 10.17 -13.32
CA ALA A 185 -5.76 11.17 -14.37
C ALA A 185 -5.63 10.53 -15.76
N GLU A 186 -6.50 10.91 -16.70
CA GLU A 186 -6.42 10.47 -18.10
C GLU A 186 -5.28 11.17 -18.85
N ASN A 187 -4.73 12.26 -18.32
CA ASN A 187 -3.66 13.04 -18.92
C ASN A 187 -2.45 13.19 -17.99
N VAL A 188 -1.24 13.25 -18.57
CA VAL A 188 -0.05 13.66 -17.81
C VAL A 188 -0.08 15.18 -17.66
N ILE A 189 -0.15 15.66 -16.42
CA ILE A 189 0.03 17.07 -16.09
C ILE A 189 1.51 17.41 -16.29
N ARG A 190 1.78 18.42 -17.12
CA ARG A 190 3.15 18.83 -17.44
C ARG A 190 3.84 19.43 -16.21
N SER A 191 5.15 19.26 -16.11
CA SER A 191 5.94 19.88 -15.03
C SER A 191 5.93 21.42 -15.07
N ASP A 192 5.58 22.03 -16.21
CA ASP A 192 5.45 23.48 -16.37
C ASP A 192 4.01 23.98 -16.12
N VAL A 193 3.18 23.21 -15.41
CA VAL A 193 1.74 23.48 -15.23
C VAL A 193 1.44 24.87 -14.68
N ASP A 194 2.29 25.38 -13.78
CA ASP A 194 2.17 26.69 -13.13
C ASP A 194 2.89 27.82 -13.88
N SER A 195 3.53 27.52 -15.01
CA SER A 195 4.15 28.57 -15.83
C SER A 195 3.10 29.56 -16.32
N THR A 196 3.43 30.84 -16.22
CA THR A 196 2.65 31.93 -16.79
C THR A 196 3.32 32.42 -18.08
N TYR A 197 2.73 33.44 -18.73
CA TYR A 197 3.39 34.08 -19.85
C TYR A 197 4.68 34.82 -19.45
N GLU A 198 4.78 35.25 -18.19
CA GLU A 198 5.87 36.09 -17.69
C GLU A 198 6.97 35.27 -17.01
N GLU A 199 6.60 34.14 -16.39
CA GLU A 199 7.51 33.32 -15.60
C GLU A 199 7.37 31.84 -15.94
N ARG A 200 8.51 31.20 -16.20
CA ARG A 200 8.60 29.75 -16.39
C ARG A 200 8.86 29.08 -15.06
N ILE A 201 7.82 28.44 -14.53
CA ILE A 201 7.85 27.67 -13.28
C ILE A 201 7.85 26.19 -13.64
N LEU A 202 8.86 25.46 -13.16
CA LEU A 202 9.03 24.02 -13.39
C LEU A 202 8.97 23.28 -12.07
N LEU A 203 8.17 22.22 -12.04
CA LEU A 203 7.95 21.37 -10.88
C LEU A 203 8.77 20.07 -11.03
N PRO A 204 9.98 20.00 -10.44
CA PRO A 204 10.72 18.74 -10.30
C PRO A 204 10.09 17.87 -9.22
N PHE A 205 10.54 16.62 -9.08
CA PHE A 205 10.07 15.75 -8.01
C PHE A 205 10.33 16.35 -6.61
N GLY A 206 11.57 16.72 -6.34
CA GLY A 206 11.99 17.25 -5.04
C GLY A 206 13.51 17.39 -4.92
N GLU A 207 14.00 17.65 -3.71
CA GLU A 207 15.44 17.71 -3.41
C GLU A 207 16.10 16.32 -3.39
N ASN A 208 15.32 15.29 -3.06
CA ASN A 208 15.69 13.87 -3.08
C ASN A 208 14.43 13.02 -3.36
N ASN A 209 14.59 11.70 -3.39
CA ASN A 209 13.54 10.73 -3.68
C ASN A 209 12.63 10.43 -2.46
N ASN A 210 12.58 11.32 -1.46
CA ASN A 210 11.64 11.17 -0.34
C ASN A 210 10.27 11.75 -0.68
N TYR A 211 9.35 10.92 -1.15
CA TYR A 211 7.99 11.34 -1.51
C TYR A 211 7.29 12.17 -0.42
N LYS A 212 7.43 11.80 0.86
CA LYS A 212 6.79 12.50 2.00
C LYS A 212 7.18 13.98 2.06
N LYS A 213 8.38 14.33 1.62
CA LYS A 213 8.94 15.70 1.60
C LYS A 213 9.15 16.24 0.18
N SER A 214 8.59 15.58 -0.83
CA SER A 214 8.76 15.95 -2.23
C SER A 214 7.96 17.21 -2.58
N ARG A 215 8.46 17.98 -3.55
CA ARG A 215 7.77 19.17 -4.06
C ARG A 215 6.51 18.79 -4.81
N VAL A 216 6.50 17.66 -5.53
CA VAL A 216 5.29 17.16 -6.21
C VAL A 216 4.21 16.82 -5.20
N ARG A 217 4.54 16.18 -4.06
CA ARG A 217 3.55 15.89 -3.02
C ARG A 217 3.01 17.18 -2.38
N GLU A 218 3.87 18.14 -2.10
CA GLU A 218 3.46 19.45 -1.58
C GLU A 218 2.47 20.13 -2.53
N TRP A 219 2.82 20.22 -3.82
CA TRP A 219 1.95 20.77 -4.85
C TRP A 219 0.62 20.03 -4.96
N LEU A 220 0.62 18.68 -4.97
CA LEU A 220 -0.61 17.88 -4.97
C LEU A 220 -1.47 18.15 -3.73
N GLY A 221 -0.86 18.38 -2.57
CA GLY A 221 -1.54 18.76 -1.34
C GLY A 221 -2.27 20.09 -1.46
N GLU A 222 -1.63 21.09 -2.07
CA GLU A 222 -2.24 22.40 -2.35
C GLU A 222 -3.43 22.27 -3.31
N GLN A 223 -3.27 21.49 -4.39
CA GLN A 223 -4.36 21.25 -5.33
C GLN A 223 -5.51 20.44 -4.71
N ALA A 224 -5.23 19.56 -3.75
CA ALA A 224 -6.24 18.67 -3.18
C ALA A 224 -7.37 19.41 -2.46
N GLU A 225 -7.09 20.58 -1.87
CA GLU A 225 -8.08 21.37 -1.13
C GLU A 225 -9.23 21.86 -2.02
N THR A 226 -8.94 22.13 -3.30
CA THR A 226 -9.91 22.67 -4.26
C THR A 226 -10.33 21.64 -5.31
N ALA A 227 -9.38 20.84 -5.81
CA ALA A 227 -9.62 19.88 -6.87
C ALA A 227 -10.35 18.62 -6.38
N VAL A 228 -10.07 18.14 -5.16
CA VAL A 228 -10.64 16.88 -4.66
C VAL A 228 -11.02 16.96 -3.17
N PRO A 229 -11.84 17.96 -2.78
CA PRO A 229 -12.24 18.13 -1.37
C PRO A 229 -13.00 16.92 -0.82
N ASP A 230 -13.68 16.19 -1.71
CA ASP A 230 -14.50 15.01 -1.45
C ASP A 230 -13.71 13.68 -1.45
N ALA A 231 -12.41 13.71 -1.74
CA ALA A 231 -11.58 12.52 -1.76
C ALA A 231 -11.23 12.01 -0.35
N SER A 232 -11.11 10.69 -0.24
CA SER A 232 -10.71 10.00 0.98
C SER A 232 -9.20 10.09 1.22
N PHE A 233 -8.78 10.26 2.48
CA PHE A 233 -7.37 10.09 2.86
C PHE A 233 -6.95 8.62 2.77
N VAL A 234 -6.03 8.30 1.87
CA VAL A 234 -5.48 6.96 1.69
C VAL A 234 -4.05 6.88 2.19
N TYR A 235 -3.57 5.68 2.52
CA TYR A 235 -2.17 5.48 2.85
C TYR A 235 -1.29 5.56 1.59
N THR A 236 -0.25 6.39 1.63
CA THR A 236 0.64 6.66 0.48
C THR A 236 2.12 6.53 0.83
N GLY A 237 2.47 6.02 2.01
CA GLY A 237 3.86 5.76 2.36
C GLY A 237 4.47 4.70 1.43
N ALA A 238 5.67 4.94 0.94
CA ALA A 238 6.41 3.95 0.17
C ALA A 238 6.78 2.76 1.07
N LEU A 239 6.36 1.56 0.69
CA LEU A 239 6.68 0.30 1.40
C LEU A 239 7.92 -0.38 0.83
N THR A 240 8.26 -0.06 -0.41
CA THR A 240 9.32 -0.69 -1.17
C THR A 240 10.10 0.41 -1.91
N ALA A 241 11.40 0.25 -1.96
CA ALA A 241 12.29 0.90 -2.92
C ALA A 241 12.79 -0.15 -3.90
N PHE A 242 13.23 0.26 -5.08
CA PHE A 242 13.72 -0.70 -6.08
C PHE A 242 15.09 -0.32 -6.63
N THR A 243 15.88 -1.30 -7.06
CA THR A 243 16.98 -1.07 -8.00
C THR A 243 16.65 -1.64 -9.38
N GLY A 244 17.31 -1.12 -10.43
CA GLY A 244 17.13 -1.60 -11.79
C GLY A 244 16.10 -0.83 -12.64
N LYS A 245 15.68 -1.45 -13.73
CA LYS A 245 14.66 -0.97 -14.67
C LYS A 245 14.02 -2.15 -15.38
N THR A 246 12.80 -1.99 -15.89
CA THR A 246 12.21 -2.97 -16.80
C THR A 246 12.77 -2.82 -18.22
N VAL A 247 12.48 -3.79 -19.07
CA VAL A 247 12.92 -3.79 -20.48
C VAL A 247 12.23 -2.67 -21.24
N ASP A 248 12.97 -2.03 -22.15
CA ASP A 248 12.43 -0.97 -23.01
C ASP A 248 11.49 -1.58 -24.06
N GLY A 249 10.36 -0.93 -24.30
CA GLY A 249 9.37 -1.31 -25.31
C GLY A 249 8.34 -2.34 -24.85
N ASP A 250 8.35 -2.74 -23.57
CA ASP A 250 7.39 -3.71 -23.06
C ASP A 250 6.01 -3.08 -22.76
N PHE A 251 5.94 -1.78 -22.43
CA PHE A 251 4.67 -1.10 -22.09
C PHE A 251 3.81 -1.95 -21.12
N ALA A 252 2.57 -2.30 -21.49
CA ALA A 252 1.66 -3.09 -20.66
C ALA A 252 2.12 -4.54 -20.46
N ASP A 253 2.94 -5.04 -21.38
CA ASP A 253 3.57 -6.37 -21.28
C ASP A 253 4.78 -6.37 -20.34
N SER A 254 5.16 -5.20 -19.78
CA SER A 254 6.29 -5.06 -18.85
C SER A 254 6.14 -6.04 -17.72
N ARG A 255 7.16 -6.87 -17.55
CA ARG A 255 7.35 -7.66 -16.34
C ARG A 255 8.21 -6.87 -15.38
N LEU A 256 8.08 -7.18 -14.09
CA LEU A 256 9.01 -6.66 -13.07
C LEU A 256 10.40 -7.32 -13.15
N ASP A 257 10.63 -8.14 -14.18
CA ASP A 257 11.92 -8.74 -14.49
C ASP A 257 12.94 -7.60 -14.75
N GLY A 258 14.00 -7.53 -13.94
CA GLY A 258 14.98 -6.45 -13.97
C GLY A 258 14.84 -5.41 -12.85
N LEU A 259 13.80 -5.54 -12.01
CA LEU A 259 13.65 -4.79 -10.77
C LEU A 259 13.94 -5.66 -9.55
N GLU A 260 14.76 -5.17 -8.63
CA GLU A 260 14.98 -5.78 -7.32
C GLU A 260 14.27 -4.94 -6.26
N SER A 261 13.41 -5.57 -5.46
CA SER A 261 12.63 -4.90 -4.41
C SER A 261 13.34 -4.91 -3.06
N HIS A 262 13.34 -3.78 -2.37
CA HIS A 262 13.89 -3.61 -1.03
C HIS A 262 12.82 -3.00 -0.12
N LEU A 263 12.48 -3.70 0.97
CA LEU A 263 11.49 -3.20 1.92
C LEU A 263 12.01 -1.98 2.67
N LEU A 264 11.15 -0.98 2.78
CA LEU A 264 11.42 0.24 3.54
C LEU A 264 10.81 0.17 4.94
N PRO A 265 11.41 0.89 5.91
CA PRO A 265 10.75 1.15 7.18
C PRO A 265 9.39 1.82 6.96
N TYR A 266 8.44 1.50 7.85
CA TYR A 266 7.12 2.10 7.81
C TYR A 266 7.19 3.64 7.82
N GLN A 267 6.43 4.25 6.90
CA GLN A 267 6.30 5.70 6.80
C GLN A 267 4.87 6.11 7.09
N GLU A 268 4.66 7.03 8.02
CA GLU A 268 3.36 7.66 8.20
C GLU A 268 3.17 8.77 7.15
N CYS A 269 2.40 8.43 6.11
CA CYS A 269 2.04 9.32 5.02
C CYS A 269 0.63 8.97 4.53
N ARG A 270 -0.23 9.99 4.43
CA ARG A 270 -1.60 9.87 3.92
C ARG A 270 -1.93 11.09 3.09
N ASP A 271 -2.59 10.88 1.96
CA ASP A 271 -2.93 11.93 1.01
C ASP A 271 -4.34 11.72 0.45
N ARG A 272 -4.98 12.81 0.02
CA ARG A 272 -6.22 12.77 -0.80
C ARG A 272 -5.90 12.70 -2.29
N PHE A 273 -4.80 13.34 -2.69
CA PHE A 273 -4.34 13.43 -4.06
C PHE A 273 -2.86 13.03 -4.10
N PHE A 274 -2.51 12.04 -4.92
CA PHE A 274 -1.23 11.34 -4.79
C PHE A 274 -0.73 10.74 -6.10
N LEU A 275 0.55 10.38 -6.15
CA LEU A 275 1.12 9.59 -7.23
C LEU A 275 0.99 8.09 -6.94
N LEU A 276 0.80 7.26 -7.95
CA LEU A 276 0.86 5.80 -7.78
C LEU A 276 2.24 5.33 -7.32
N SER A 277 2.30 4.25 -6.55
CA SER A 277 3.55 3.50 -6.36
C SER A 277 3.89 2.69 -7.62
N LEU A 278 5.12 2.19 -7.73
CA LEU A 278 5.52 1.27 -8.82
C LEU A 278 4.64 0.02 -8.84
N GLU A 279 4.31 -0.54 -7.68
CA GLU A 279 3.45 -1.71 -7.58
C GLU A 279 2.01 -1.41 -8.01
N GLU A 280 1.48 -0.23 -7.69
CA GLU A 280 0.17 0.22 -8.16
C GLU A 280 0.19 0.46 -9.67
N ALA A 281 1.22 1.15 -10.18
CA ALA A 281 1.38 1.37 -11.61
C ALA A 281 1.52 0.05 -12.39
N TYR A 282 2.25 -0.92 -11.84
CA TYR A 282 2.33 -2.27 -12.41
C TYR A 282 0.98 -3.01 -12.35
N ARG A 283 0.25 -2.91 -11.23
CA ARG A 283 -1.08 -3.52 -11.09
C ARG A 283 -2.05 -3.01 -12.14
N TYR A 284 -2.05 -1.70 -12.38
CA TYR A 284 -2.94 -1.03 -13.33
C TYR A 284 -2.24 -0.72 -14.66
N ARG A 285 -1.21 -1.49 -15.03
CA ARG A 285 -0.36 -1.18 -16.18
C ARG A 285 -1.12 -1.03 -17.50
N ASP A 286 -2.24 -1.73 -17.68
CA ASP A 286 -3.08 -1.59 -18.88
C ASP A 286 -3.68 -0.18 -19.04
N GLU A 287 -3.83 0.58 -17.94
CA GLU A 287 -4.44 1.92 -17.93
C GLU A 287 -3.41 3.06 -18.04
N ILE A 288 -2.13 2.81 -17.76
CA ILE A 288 -1.13 3.90 -17.57
C ILE A 288 -0.33 4.29 -18.82
N TRP A 289 -0.29 3.45 -19.86
CA TRP A 289 0.64 3.64 -21.00
C TRP A 289 0.13 4.57 -22.10
N ASN A 290 -1.17 4.89 -22.09
CA ASN A 290 -1.76 5.74 -23.11
C ASN A 290 -2.51 6.96 -22.56
N PRO A 291 -1.89 7.77 -21.69
CA PRO A 291 -2.49 9.00 -21.22
C PRO A 291 -2.49 10.06 -22.33
N GLU A 292 -3.48 10.95 -22.28
CA GLU A 292 -3.50 12.17 -23.08
C GLU A 292 -2.37 13.13 -22.66
N GLY A 293 -1.96 14.03 -23.56
CA GLY A 293 -0.94 15.04 -23.25
C GLY A 293 0.51 14.52 -23.18
N LYS A 294 0.78 13.30 -23.65
CA LYS A 294 2.13 12.74 -23.80
C LYS A 294 2.90 13.38 -24.98
N GLY A 295 4.23 13.33 -24.92
CA GLY A 295 5.12 13.73 -26.03
C GLY A 295 5.56 15.21 -26.02
N SER A 296 5.27 15.95 -24.95
CA SER A 296 5.90 17.25 -24.70
C SER A 296 7.22 17.06 -23.94
N PRO A 297 8.20 17.99 -24.09
CA PRO A 297 9.42 17.98 -23.29
C PRO A 297 9.22 18.00 -21.77
N TYR A 298 8.00 18.29 -21.29
CA TYR A 298 7.61 18.37 -19.87
C TYR A 298 6.67 17.23 -19.40
N SER A 299 6.40 16.26 -20.28
CA SER A 299 5.51 15.12 -20.01
C SER A 299 5.95 13.87 -20.81
N ARG A 300 7.26 13.62 -20.82
CA ARG A 300 7.86 12.42 -21.46
C ARG A 300 7.56 11.13 -20.69
N GLY A 301 7.22 11.29 -19.42
CA GLY A 301 6.77 10.26 -18.50
C GLY A 301 6.10 10.93 -17.32
N PHE A 302 5.81 10.16 -16.28
CA PHE A 302 5.33 10.72 -15.02
C PHE A 302 5.96 10.06 -13.80
N TRP A 303 6.06 10.83 -12.72
CA TRP A 303 6.62 10.39 -11.45
C TRP A 303 5.75 9.33 -10.78
N LEU A 304 6.41 8.34 -10.17
CA LEU A 304 5.84 7.46 -9.17
C LEU A 304 6.28 7.95 -7.78
N ARG A 305 5.68 7.41 -6.71
CA ARG A 305 6.10 7.67 -5.32
C ARG A 305 7.07 6.62 -4.75
N THR A 306 7.70 5.85 -5.64
CA THR A 306 8.59 4.74 -5.28
C THR A 306 10.05 5.13 -5.48
N PRO A 307 10.85 5.25 -4.40
CA PRO A 307 12.23 5.68 -4.51
C PRO A 307 13.12 4.60 -5.13
N ALA A 308 14.21 5.04 -5.77
CA ALA A 308 15.34 4.16 -6.02
C ALA A 308 16.00 3.75 -4.68
N TYR A 309 16.39 2.49 -4.58
CA TYR A 309 17.10 2.00 -3.41
C TYR A 309 18.58 2.36 -3.49
N GLU A 310 19.03 3.11 -2.50
CA GLU A 310 20.44 3.48 -2.32
C GLU A 310 20.81 3.24 -0.85
N VAL A 311 22.08 2.92 -0.60
CA VAL A 311 22.60 2.69 0.75
C VAL A 311 23.79 3.61 1.04
N ASP A 312 23.94 4.02 2.29
CA ASP A 312 25.13 4.70 2.78
C ASP A 312 26.34 3.75 2.90
N GLU A 313 27.49 4.29 3.31
CA GLU A 313 28.72 3.52 3.55
C GLU A 313 28.56 2.37 4.57
N ARG A 314 27.49 2.41 5.38
CA ARG A 314 27.17 1.42 6.42
C ARG A 314 26.12 0.41 5.95
N GLY A 315 25.66 0.49 4.70
CA GLY A 315 24.62 -0.38 4.15
C GLY A 315 23.21 -0.02 4.58
N SER A 316 22.98 1.16 5.16
CA SER A 316 21.65 1.63 5.56
C SER A 316 20.97 2.38 4.43
N PHE A 317 19.68 2.14 4.20
CA PHE A 317 18.92 2.85 3.18
C PHE A 317 18.98 4.37 3.37
N VAL A 318 19.19 5.09 2.27
CA VAL A 318 19.16 6.55 2.21
C VAL A 318 18.33 7.05 1.03
N TYR A 319 17.71 8.21 1.21
CA TYR A 319 17.03 8.89 0.12
C TYR A 319 18.04 9.57 -0.80
N GLY A 320 18.17 9.05 -2.02
CA GLY A 320 19.08 9.54 -3.05
C GLY A 320 18.42 10.53 -4.02
N ASN A 321 19.06 10.73 -5.17
CA ASN A 321 18.58 11.65 -6.22
C ASN A 321 17.81 10.95 -7.34
N ARG A 322 17.42 9.68 -7.15
CA ARG A 322 16.73 8.87 -8.16
C ARG A 322 15.35 8.41 -7.70
N GLU A 323 14.32 8.76 -8.46
CA GLU A 323 12.93 8.36 -8.24
C GLU A 323 12.43 7.54 -9.44
N TYR A 324 11.51 6.60 -9.22
CA TYR A 324 10.93 5.86 -10.34
C TYR A 324 9.93 6.68 -11.14
N VAL A 325 9.92 6.42 -12.44
CA VAL A 325 9.00 6.99 -13.42
C VAL A 325 8.42 5.90 -14.30
N VAL A 326 7.23 6.19 -14.82
CA VAL A 326 6.73 5.55 -16.03
C VAL A 326 7.29 6.32 -17.21
N ASP A 327 8.21 5.73 -17.95
CA ASP A 327 8.77 6.32 -19.16
C ASP A 327 7.86 5.99 -20.35
N LEU A 328 7.09 6.98 -20.80
CA LEU A 328 6.15 6.81 -21.91
C LEU A 328 6.83 6.83 -23.28
N GLU A 329 8.06 7.33 -23.39
CA GLU A 329 8.84 7.32 -24.62
C GLU A 329 9.45 5.95 -24.87
N ASN A 330 10.03 5.37 -23.83
CA ASN A 330 10.70 4.07 -23.91
C ASN A 330 9.80 2.90 -23.51
N GLY A 331 8.60 3.15 -22.96
CA GLY A 331 7.65 2.11 -22.58
C GLY A 331 8.18 1.21 -21.46
N CYS A 332 8.81 1.78 -20.43
CA CYS A 332 9.39 1.04 -19.32
C CYS A 332 9.27 1.76 -17.97
N PHE A 333 9.44 1.02 -16.88
CA PHE A 333 9.66 1.58 -15.55
C PHE A 333 11.16 1.75 -15.34
N ARG A 334 11.59 2.96 -15.02
CA ARG A 334 13.00 3.25 -14.75
C ARG A 334 13.17 4.35 -13.72
N GLN A 335 14.41 4.53 -13.30
CA GLN A 335 14.80 5.65 -12.45
C GLN A 335 15.02 6.91 -13.30
N ALA A 336 14.69 8.08 -12.76
CA ALA A 336 15.03 9.39 -13.28
C ALA A 336 15.65 10.26 -12.18
N ASP A 337 16.45 11.26 -12.55
CA ASP A 337 16.98 12.21 -11.58
C ASP A 337 15.82 13.06 -11.03
N VAL A 338 15.72 13.25 -9.73
CA VAL A 338 14.62 14.00 -9.08
C VAL A 338 14.49 15.45 -9.57
N SER A 339 15.54 15.99 -10.18
CA SER A 339 15.54 17.32 -10.83
C SER A 339 15.07 17.31 -12.30
N ASP A 340 14.75 16.15 -12.88
CA ASP A 340 14.30 16.02 -14.28
C ASP A 340 12.91 16.62 -14.49
N VAL A 341 12.90 17.89 -14.89
CA VAL A 341 11.70 18.64 -15.27
C VAL A 341 11.05 18.14 -16.56
N GLY A 342 11.58 17.10 -17.21
CA GLY A 342 10.93 16.47 -18.35
C GLY A 342 9.87 15.43 -18.00
N ILE A 343 9.75 15.11 -16.71
CA ILE A 343 8.79 14.16 -16.17
C ILE A 343 7.62 14.94 -15.55
N GLY A 344 6.41 14.58 -15.97
CA GLY A 344 5.17 15.18 -15.49
C GLY A 344 4.57 14.44 -14.29
N ILE A 345 3.28 14.69 -14.07
CA ILE A 345 2.52 14.22 -12.91
C ILE A 345 1.27 13.51 -13.45
N CYS A 346 1.04 12.27 -13.01
CA CYS A 346 -0.19 11.54 -13.28
C CYS A 346 -0.84 11.20 -11.94
N PRO A 347 -1.62 12.14 -11.38
CA PRO A 347 -2.11 11.98 -10.02
C PRO A 347 -3.36 11.11 -9.97
N ALA A 348 -3.63 10.58 -8.79
CA ALA A 348 -4.77 9.75 -8.47
C ALA A 348 -5.41 10.20 -7.14
N PHE A 349 -6.69 9.89 -6.97
CA PHE A 349 -7.43 10.08 -5.72
C PHE A 349 -8.47 8.97 -5.54
N CYS A 350 -9.03 8.86 -4.34
CA CYS A 350 -10.08 7.88 -4.06
C CYS A 350 -11.38 8.55 -3.63
N LEU A 351 -12.51 8.14 -4.21
CA LEU A 351 -13.84 8.54 -3.76
C LEU A 351 -14.49 7.43 -2.92
N PRO A 352 -15.31 7.76 -1.91
CA PRO A 352 -16.07 6.77 -1.15
C PRO A 352 -16.98 5.93 -2.05
N GLN A 353 -17.10 4.63 -1.74
CA GLN A 353 -17.99 3.66 -2.41
C GLN A 353 -19.08 3.20 -1.42
N ALA A 354 -20.28 2.94 -1.95
CA ALA A 354 -21.49 2.66 -1.17
C ALA A 354 -21.50 1.30 -0.44
#